data_AF-A0A3N4Z2H3-F1
#
_entry.id   AF-A0A3N4Z2H3-F1
#
_cell.length_a   1.000
_cell.length_b   1.000
_cell.length_c   1.000
_cell.angle_alpha   90.00
_cell.angle_beta   90.00
_cell.angle_gamma   90.00
#
_symmetry.space_group_name_H-M   'P 1'
#
loop_
_entity.id
_entity.type
_entity.pdbx_description
1 polymer ?
#
loop_
_entity_poly.entity_id
_entity_poly.type
_entity_poly.pdbx_seq_one_letter_code
_entity_poly.pdbx_strand_id
1 'polypeptide(L)'
;MSGGATGPAGAGPDGRVAPVEGIGDDTVASFHAQVAQAARDRAGSWDVVAEILDGPDASLAERLRSGELATRLRLAARWLGGDAEIFAGDLMRLDVHARGARRRSLDADLASLAADHHLLGDDVPGLVAGARQIAAACHEEAAAWAAGDTAGGRSLRAREQELIAGRLLPALPDAAGRLARDGASVVTRALGSLVLAVLSVESGRDYQRAVLRPDA
;
A
#
# COMPACT_ATOMS: atom_id res chain seq x y z
N MET A 1 -9.56 13.73 54.91
CA MET A 1 -9.92 12.30 54.84
C MET A 1 -11.43 12.18 55.06
N SER A 2 -12.20 12.11 53.99
CA SER A 2 -13.65 11.91 54.03
C SER A 2 -13.98 10.80 53.05
N GLY A 3 -14.39 9.65 53.58
CA GLY A 3 -14.80 8.48 52.80
C GLY A 3 -16.22 8.66 52.27
N GLY A 4 -16.37 8.65 50.94
CA GLY A 4 -17.66 8.55 50.28
C GLY A 4 -18.02 7.09 50.08
N ALA A 5 -19.12 6.66 50.68
CA ALA A 5 -19.66 5.31 50.59
C ALA A 5 -20.30 5.07 49.21
N THR A 6 -19.81 4.07 48.49
CA THR A 6 -20.44 3.48 47.30
C THR A 6 -21.54 2.52 47.74
N GLY A 7 -22.80 2.85 47.41
CA GLY A 7 -23.94 1.96 47.62
C GLY A 7 -23.99 0.83 46.58
N PRO A 8 -24.49 -0.37 46.93
CA PRO A 8 -24.59 -1.49 46.02
C PRO A 8 -25.74 -1.31 45.02
N ALA A 9 -25.46 -1.56 43.74
CA ALA A 9 -26.47 -1.66 42.70
C ALA A 9 -27.40 -2.84 43.00
N GLY A 10 -28.69 -2.57 43.16
CA GLY A 10 -29.72 -3.56 43.44
C GLY A 10 -29.90 -4.55 42.29
N ALA A 11 -29.73 -5.83 42.58
CA ALA A 11 -30.10 -6.92 41.70
C ALA A 11 -31.62 -7.10 41.72
N GLY A 12 -32.26 -7.05 40.55
CA GLY A 12 -33.68 -7.37 40.40
C GLY A 12 -33.96 -8.87 40.61
N PRO A 13 -35.21 -9.24 40.96
CA PRO A 13 -35.58 -10.60 41.39
C PRO A 13 -35.47 -11.70 40.31
N ASP A 14 -35.23 -11.36 39.05
CA ASP A 14 -35.16 -12.32 37.94
C ASP A 14 -33.73 -12.64 37.45
N GLY A 15 -32.69 -12.08 38.07
CA GLY A 15 -31.29 -12.39 37.73
C GLY A 15 -30.86 -12.06 36.29
N ARG A 16 -31.73 -11.43 35.49
CA ARG A 16 -31.43 -10.97 34.14
C ARG A 16 -30.89 -9.55 34.21
N VAL A 17 -29.59 -9.42 33.92
CA VAL A 17 -28.95 -8.14 33.65
C VAL A 17 -29.66 -7.53 32.44
N ALA A 18 -30.22 -6.33 32.59
CA ALA A 18 -30.83 -5.60 31.48
C ALA A 18 -29.77 -5.42 30.36
N PRO A 19 -30.14 -5.56 29.08
CA PRO A 19 -29.22 -5.27 27.98
C PRO A 19 -28.70 -3.85 28.15
N VAL A 20 -27.38 -3.68 28.11
CA VAL A 20 -26.76 -2.36 28.07
C VAL A 20 -27.06 -1.77 26.69
N GLU A 21 -28.16 -1.02 26.57
CA GLU A 21 -28.44 -0.18 25.41
C GLU A 21 -27.34 0.89 25.31
N GLY A 22 -26.45 0.78 24.32
CA GLY A 22 -25.46 1.83 24.05
C GLY A 22 -24.13 1.43 23.39
N ILE A 23 -23.84 0.14 23.17
CA ILE A 23 -22.53 -0.30 22.62
C ILE A 23 -22.61 -0.66 21.12
N GLY A 24 -23.79 -0.68 20.51
CA GLY A 24 -23.99 -1.18 19.13
C GLY A 24 -23.45 -0.28 18.02
N ASP A 25 -23.78 1.01 18.04
CA ASP A 25 -23.57 1.89 16.88
C ASP A 25 -22.10 2.31 16.68
N ASP A 26 -21.32 2.43 17.76
CA ASP A 26 -19.91 2.80 17.68
C ASP A 26 -19.06 1.72 16.98
N THR A 27 -19.51 0.45 17.00
CA THR A 27 -18.73 -0.65 16.43
C THR A 27 -18.84 -0.74 14.90
N VAL A 28 -20.04 -0.50 14.34
CA VAL A 28 -20.26 -0.55 12.88
C VAL A 28 -19.67 0.68 12.19
N ALA A 29 -19.87 1.87 12.78
CA ALA A 29 -19.25 3.10 12.28
C ALA A 29 -17.71 3.01 12.32
N SER A 30 -17.16 2.46 13.41
CA SER A 30 -15.71 2.21 13.53
C SER A 30 -15.22 1.20 12.49
N PHE A 31 -15.98 0.14 12.22
CA PHE A 31 -15.65 -0.83 11.18
C PHE A 31 -15.59 -0.19 9.79
N HIS A 32 -16.63 0.54 9.37
CA HIS A 32 -16.67 1.23 8.08
C HIS A 32 -15.51 2.21 7.91
N ALA A 33 -15.18 2.97 8.97
CA ALA A 33 -14.06 3.90 8.94
C ALA A 33 -12.71 3.17 8.77
N GLN A 34 -12.52 2.03 9.42
CA GLN A 34 -11.31 1.21 9.27
C GLN A 34 -11.17 0.65 7.86
N VAL A 35 -12.24 0.08 7.29
CA VAL A 35 -12.21 -0.44 5.92
C VAL A 35 -11.99 0.66 4.90
N ALA A 36 -12.66 1.81 5.07
CA ALA A 36 -12.43 2.98 4.23
C ALA A 36 -10.96 3.46 4.28
N GLN A 37 -10.35 3.45 5.48
CA GLN A 37 -8.94 3.81 5.61
C GLN A 37 -8.03 2.79 4.93
N ALA A 38 -8.27 1.49 5.10
CA ALA A 38 -7.50 0.46 4.42
C ALA A 38 -7.57 0.61 2.89
N ALA A 39 -8.76 0.90 2.34
CA ALA A 39 -8.91 1.17 0.91
C ALA A 39 -8.13 2.42 0.45
N ARG A 40 -8.07 3.51 1.25
CA ARG A 40 -7.22 4.67 0.95
C ARG A 40 -5.73 4.34 0.98
N ASP A 41 -5.29 3.55 1.96
CA ASP A 41 -3.89 3.15 2.08
C ASP A 41 -3.48 2.28 0.87
N ARG A 42 -4.37 1.39 0.43
CA ARG A 42 -4.20 0.60 -0.81
C ARG A 42 -4.16 1.47 -2.06
N ALA A 43 -5.05 2.46 -2.18
CA ALA A 43 -5.01 3.44 -3.27
C ALA A 43 -3.65 4.16 -3.32
N GLY A 44 -3.15 4.62 -2.17
CA GLY A 44 -1.85 5.26 -2.06
C GLY A 44 -0.68 4.35 -2.46
N SER A 45 -0.78 3.04 -2.22
CA SER A 45 0.21 2.07 -2.71
C SER A 45 0.22 2.00 -4.24
N TRP A 46 -0.97 1.94 -4.87
CA TRP A 46 -1.09 1.89 -6.33
C TRP A 46 -0.69 3.20 -7.01
N ASP A 47 -0.92 4.36 -6.39
CA ASP A 47 -0.41 5.64 -6.86
C ASP A 47 1.12 5.66 -6.90
N VAL A 48 1.77 5.13 -5.84
CA VAL A 48 3.23 5.01 -5.82
C VAL A 48 3.72 4.03 -6.89
N VAL A 49 3.04 2.90 -7.09
CA VAL A 49 3.37 1.97 -8.19
C VAL A 49 3.26 2.67 -9.54
N ALA A 50 2.18 3.40 -9.81
CA ALA A 50 2.01 4.14 -11.05
C ALA A 50 3.12 5.18 -11.25
N GLU A 51 3.50 5.91 -10.20
CA GLU A 51 4.59 6.89 -10.22
C GLU A 51 5.96 6.24 -10.55
N ILE A 52 6.26 5.08 -9.97
CA ILE A 52 7.50 4.34 -10.26
C ILE A 52 7.55 3.88 -11.72
N LEU A 53 6.40 3.47 -12.28
CA LEU A 53 6.30 2.95 -13.65
C LEU A 53 6.31 4.06 -14.70
N ASP A 54 5.68 5.22 -14.46
CA ASP A 54 5.48 6.30 -15.44
C ASP A 54 6.79 6.91 -15.95
N GLY A 55 7.85 6.76 -15.16
CA GLY A 55 9.20 7.14 -15.51
C GLY A 55 9.77 8.18 -14.57
N PRO A 56 11.11 8.22 -14.46
CA PRO A 56 11.75 9.13 -13.53
C PRO A 56 11.66 10.57 -14.01
N ASP A 57 11.08 11.42 -13.17
CA ASP A 57 11.09 12.86 -13.31
C ASP A 57 11.71 13.53 -12.07
N ALA A 58 11.91 14.84 -12.14
CA ALA A 58 12.49 15.62 -11.04
C ALA A 58 11.70 15.45 -9.73
N SER A 59 10.37 15.31 -9.80
CA SER A 59 9.50 15.15 -8.64
C SER A 59 9.72 13.82 -7.92
N LEU A 60 9.77 12.70 -8.66
CA LEU A 60 10.10 11.38 -8.10
C LEU A 60 11.50 11.39 -7.47
N ALA A 61 12.49 11.96 -8.16
CA ALA A 61 13.85 12.02 -7.64
C ALA A 61 13.94 12.89 -6.36
N GLU A 62 13.27 14.04 -6.31
CA GLU A 62 13.19 14.86 -5.10
C GLU A 62 12.54 14.13 -3.92
N ARG A 63 11.45 13.39 -4.16
CA ARG A 63 10.77 12.58 -3.14
C ARG A 63 11.62 11.40 -2.64
N LEU A 64 12.42 10.79 -3.51
CA LEU A 64 13.42 9.80 -3.12
C LEU A 64 14.51 10.42 -2.26
N ARG A 65 15.01 11.60 -2.64
CA ARG A 65 16.07 12.32 -1.93
C ARG A 65 15.61 12.84 -0.57
N SER A 66 14.35 13.24 -0.44
CA SER A 66 13.76 13.71 0.83
C SER A 66 13.34 12.55 1.75
N GLY A 67 13.17 11.34 1.21
CA GLY A 67 12.61 10.19 1.92
C GLY A 67 11.07 10.20 2.01
N GLU A 68 10.42 11.13 1.32
CA GLU A 68 8.96 11.21 1.26
C GLU A 68 8.34 9.96 0.64
N LEU A 69 8.95 9.41 -0.43
CA LEU A 69 8.44 8.20 -1.09
C LEU A 69 8.38 6.99 -0.12
N ALA A 70 9.44 6.80 0.67
CA ALA A 70 9.49 5.73 1.67
C ALA A 70 8.44 5.96 2.78
N THR A 71 8.22 7.21 3.18
CA THR A 71 7.16 7.57 4.14
C THR A 71 5.77 7.26 3.58
N ARG A 72 5.49 7.61 2.31
CA ARG A 72 4.22 7.30 1.65
C ARG A 72 3.96 5.80 1.61
N LEU A 73 4.95 4.99 1.22
CA LEU A 73 4.82 3.54 1.21
C LEU A 73 4.59 2.93 2.60
N ARG A 74 5.27 3.45 3.64
CA ARG A 74 5.00 3.01 5.02
C ARG A 74 3.57 3.28 5.44
N LEU A 75 3.06 4.48 5.16
CA LEU A 75 1.68 4.84 5.46
C LEU A 75 0.70 3.94 4.69
N ALA A 76 0.99 3.71 3.41
CA ALA A 76 0.19 2.88 2.52
C ALA A 76 0.21 1.38 2.89
N ALA A 77 1.21 0.91 3.65
CA ALA A 77 1.32 -0.47 4.14
C ALA A 77 0.75 -0.68 5.56
N ARG A 78 0.26 0.37 6.26
CA ARG A 78 -0.18 0.26 7.66
C ARG A 78 -1.32 -0.73 7.88
N TRP A 79 -2.20 -0.87 6.90
CA TRP A 79 -3.34 -1.78 6.95
C TRP A 79 -2.94 -3.26 7.01
N LEU A 80 -1.69 -3.60 6.69
CA LEU A 80 -1.16 -4.97 6.72
C LEU A 80 -0.80 -5.46 8.12
N GLY A 81 -0.67 -4.57 9.10
CA GLY A 81 -0.23 -4.96 10.44
C GLY A 81 1.14 -5.64 10.40
N GLY A 82 1.21 -6.90 10.84
CA GLY A 82 2.45 -7.68 10.89
C GLY A 82 3.04 -7.99 9.51
N ASP A 83 2.20 -8.10 8.48
CA ASP A 83 2.64 -8.45 7.13
C ASP A 83 3.41 -7.29 6.44
N ALA A 84 3.43 -6.10 7.04
CA ALA A 84 4.22 -4.97 6.56
C ALA A 84 5.74 -5.24 6.56
N GLU A 85 6.21 -6.29 7.24
CA GLU A 85 7.62 -6.71 7.24
C GLU A 85 8.17 -6.98 5.83
N ILE A 86 7.32 -7.39 4.88
CA ILE A 86 7.71 -7.63 3.48
C ILE A 86 8.30 -6.38 2.80
N PHE A 87 7.96 -5.17 3.28
CA PHE A 87 8.47 -3.90 2.77
C PHE A 87 9.75 -3.42 3.47
N ALA A 88 10.04 -3.93 4.68
CA ALA A 88 10.97 -3.30 5.61
C ALA A 88 12.40 -3.17 5.05
N GLY A 89 12.91 -4.23 4.44
CA GLY A 89 14.27 -4.27 3.89
C GLY A 89 14.47 -3.23 2.77
N ASP A 90 13.52 -3.11 1.85
CA ASP A 90 13.63 -2.18 0.73
C ASP A 90 13.36 -0.73 1.14
N LEU A 91 12.44 -0.50 2.08
CA LEU A 91 12.24 0.84 2.65
C LEU A 91 13.49 1.35 3.38
N MET A 92 14.21 0.47 4.08
CA MET A 92 15.49 0.84 4.71
C MET A 92 16.55 1.24 3.67
N ARG A 93 16.58 0.59 2.50
CA ARG A 93 17.47 0.97 1.38
C ARG A 93 17.13 2.37 0.85
N LEU A 94 15.84 2.69 0.74
CA LEU A 94 15.40 4.04 0.34
C LEU A 94 15.83 5.10 1.37
N ASP A 95 15.72 4.82 2.68
CA ASP A 95 16.18 5.78 3.71
C ASP A 95 17.70 6.00 3.68
N VAL A 96 18.49 4.96 3.38
CA VAL A 96 19.95 5.09 3.20
C VAL A 96 20.24 5.98 2.01
N HIS A 97 19.52 5.79 0.89
CA HIS A 97 19.65 6.66 -0.28
C HIS A 97 19.30 8.11 0.06
N ALA A 98 18.17 8.38 0.72
CA ALA A 98 17.73 9.72 1.10
C ALA A 98 18.78 10.44 1.96
N ARG A 99 19.37 9.75 2.96
CA ARG A 99 20.46 10.31 3.78
C ARG A 99 21.72 10.62 2.97
N GLY A 100 22.04 9.78 1.98
CA GLY A 100 23.19 9.95 1.10
C GLY A 100 22.97 10.97 -0.02
N ALA A 101 21.73 11.34 -0.34
CA ALA A 101 21.36 12.21 -1.45
C ALA A 101 22.03 13.59 -1.39
N ARG A 102 22.28 14.14 -0.19
CA ARG A 102 22.94 15.45 -0.01
C ARG A 102 24.34 15.53 -0.63
N ARG A 103 24.99 14.39 -0.91
CA ARG A 103 26.33 14.30 -1.52
C ARG A 103 26.31 14.14 -3.04
N ARG A 104 25.11 14.07 -3.65
CA ARG A 104 24.90 13.86 -5.09
C ARG A 104 23.98 14.96 -5.63
N SER A 105 24.16 15.32 -6.90
CA SER A 105 23.22 16.21 -7.58
C SER A 105 21.91 15.50 -7.89
N LEU A 106 20.83 16.28 -8.04
CA LEU A 106 19.54 15.78 -8.53
C LEU A 106 19.69 15.13 -9.92
N ASP A 107 20.43 15.79 -10.83
CA ASP A 107 20.67 15.30 -12.19
C ASP A 107 21.36 13.92 -12.21
N ALA A 108 22.28 13.66 -11.27
CA ALA A 108 22.94 12.36 -11.17
C ALA A 108 21.98 11.25 -10.70
N ASP A 109 21.07 11.57 -9.78
CA ASP A 109 20.03 10.63 -9.35
C ASP A 109 19.03 10.38 -10.48
N LEU A 110 18.60 11.42 -11.19
CA LEU A 110 17.71 11.31 -12.36
C LEU A 110 18.33 10.46 -13.47
N ALA A 111 19.58 10.74 -13.83
CA ALA A 111 20.30 9.96 -14.84
C ALA A 111 20.42 8.49 -14.43
N SER A 112 20.68 8.21 -13.15
CA SER A 112 20.74 6.83 -12.64
C SER A 112 19.40 6.12 -12.73
N LEU A 113 18.29 6.78 -12.42
CA LEU A 113 16.96 6.17 -12.52
C LEU A 113 16.54 5.97 -13.98
N ALA A 114 16.80 6.96 -14.83
CA ALA A 114 16.47 6.90 -16.25
C ALA A 114 17.26 5.81 -16.98
N ALA A 115 18.51 5.58 -16.58
CA ALA A 115 19.33 4.51 -17.14
C ALA A 115 18.72 3.12 -16.95
N ASP A 116 17.97 2.89 -15.86
CA ASP A 116 17.36 1.59 -15.58
C ASP A 116 15.89 1.50 -16.04
N HIS A 117 15.23 2.60 -16.37
CA HIS A 117 13.79 2.62 -16.69
C HIS A 117 13.43 1.75 -17.91
N HIS A 118 14.34 1.64 -18.88
CA HIS A 118 14.18 0.77 -20.05
C HIS A 118 13.97 -0.71 -19.68
N LEU A 119 14.37 -1.15 -18.49
CA LEU A 119 14.17 -2.52 -18.00
C LEU A 119 12.68 -2.87 -17.81
N LEU A 120 11.78 -1.90 -17.73
CA LEU A 120 10.35 -2.17 -17.60
C LEU A 120 9.74 -2.76 -18.89
N GLY A 121 10.34 -2.53 -20.06
CA GLY A 121 9.87 -3.03 -21.35
C GLY A 121 8.87 -2.08 -22.05
N ASP A 122 8.26 -2.55 -23.14
CA ASP A 122 7.55 -1.68 -24.08
C ASP A 122 6.12 -1.29 -23.62
N ASP A 123 5.46 -2.10 -22.78
CA ASP A 123 4.08 -1.86 -22.32
C ASP A 123 3.99 -1.06 -21.01
N VAL A 124 4.99 -0.21 -20.72
CA VAL A 124 4.94 0.69 -19.57
C VAL A 124 3.66 1.54 -19.52
N PRO A 125 3.21 2.17 -20.63
CA PRO A 125 1.98 2.96 -20.61
C PRO A 125 0.75 2.16 -20.18
N GLY A 126 0.64 0.89 -20.61
CA GLY A 126 -0.44 -0.01 -20.22
C GLY A 126 -0.41 -0.33 -18.72
N LEU A 127 0.78 -0.62 -18.17
CA LEU A 127 0.97 -0.89 -16.75
C LEU A 127 0.65 0.34 -15.88
N VAL A 128 1.10 1.53 -16.29
CA VAL A 128 0.79 2.79 -15.58
C VAL A 128 -0.71 3.06 -15.58
N ALA A 129 -1.36 2.92 -16.73
CA ALA A 129 -2.82 3.09 -16.83
C ALA A 129 -3.56 2.09 -15.95
N GLY A 130 -3.13 0.83 -15.91
CA GLY A 130 -3.69 -0.21 -15.04
C GLY A 130 -3.56 0.14 -13.56
N ALA A 131 -2.37 0.55 -13.11
CA ALA A 131 -2.13 0.94 -11.72
C ALA A 131 -3.00 2.16 -11.30
N ARG A 132 -3.09 3.19 -12.16
CA ARG A 132 -3.96 4.36 -11.93
C ARG A 132 -5.43 3.99 -11.85
N GLN A 133 -5.90 3.06 -12.69
CA GLN A 133 -7.29 2.59 -12.65
C GLN A 133 -7.61 1.86 -11.35
N ILE A 134 -6.68 1.05 -10.84
CA ILE A 134 -6.86 0.34 -9.57
C ILE A 134 -6.83 1.34 -8.41
N ALA A 135 -5.92 2.30 -8.40
CA ALA A 135 -5.90 3.37 -7.39
C ALA A 135 -7.24 4.14 -7.34
N ALA A 136 -7.78 4.51 -8.51
CA ALA A 136 -9.09 5.14 -8.60
C ALA A 136 -10.22 4.24 -8.06
N ALA A 137 -10.23 2.95 -8.38
CA ALA A 137 -11.21 2.00 -7.84
C ALA A 137 -11.11 1.87 -6.31
N CYS A 138 -9.90 1.88 -5.74
CA CYS A 138 -9.70 1.89 -4.29
C CYS A 138 -10.19 3.18 -3.62
N HIS A 139 -10.07 4.33 -4.29
CA HIS A 139 -10.68 5.58 -3.81
C HIS A 139 -12.20 5.53 -3.84
N GLU A 140 -12.80 4.97 -4.90
CA GLU A 140 -14.23 4.72 -4.97
C GLU A 140 -14.69 3.76 -3.87
N GLU A 141 -13.95 2.66 -3.62
CA GLU A 141 -14.21 1.72 -2.53
C GLU A 141 -14.20 2.45 -1.18
N ALA A 142 -13.16 3.23 -0.91
CA ALA A 142 -13.03 3.99 0.31
C ALA A 142 -14.21 4.96 0.54
N ALA A 143 -14.69 5.61 -0.53
CA ALA A 143 -15.84 6.50 -0.47
C ALA A 143 -17.14 5.74 -0.17
N ALA A 144 -17.36 4.58 -0.79
CA ALA A 144 -18.52 3.74 -0.54
C ALA A 144 -18.57 3.27 0.92
N TRP A 145 -17.44 2.77 1.45
CA TRP A 145 -17.35 2.37 2.86
C TRP A 145 -17.58 3.53 3.82
N ALA A 146 -17.00 4.69 3.56
CA ALA A 146 -17.22 5.88 4.39
C ALA A 146 -18.69 6.35 4.40
N ALA A 147 -19.43 6.10 3.32
CA ALA A 147 -20.86 6.39 3.22
C ALA A 147 -21.77 5.27 3.80
N GLY A 148 -21.19 4.17 4.28
CA GLY A 148 -21.94 3.00 4.78
C GLY A 148 -22.51 2.10 3.68
N ASP A 149 -22.13 2.29 2.41
CA ASP A 149 -22.51 1.41 1.30
C ASP A 149 -21.64 0.15 1.26
N THR A 150 -21.93 -0.79 2.15
CA THR A 150 -21.22 -2.07 2.25
C THR A 150 -21.33 -2.91 0.97
N ALA A 151 -22.46 -2.83 0.25
CA ALA A 151 -22.67 -3.61 -0.97
C ALA A 151 -21.81 -3.08 -2.11
N GLY A 152 -21.85 -1.76 -2.34
CA GLY A 152 -21.01 -1.09 -3.31
C GLY A 152 -19.52 -1.28 -3.02
N GLY A 153 -19.10 -1.13 -1.77
CA GLY A 153 -17.70 -1.36 -1.34
C GLY A 153 -17.20 -2.77 -1.70
N ARG A 154 -17.99 -3.82 -1.41
CA ARG A 154 -17.62 -5.20 -1.79
C ARG A 154 -17.56 -5.42 -3.30
N SER A 155 -18.49 -4.86 -4.05
CA SER A 155 -18.49 -4.96 -5.52
C SER A 155 -17.26 -4.25 -6.13
N LEU A 156 -16.88 -3.09 -5.60
CA LEU A 156 -15.67 -2.39 -6.01
C LEU A 156 -14.41 -3.21 -5.69
N ARG A 157 -14.34 -3.81 -4.50
CA ARG A 157 -13.24 -4.71 -4.13
C ARG A 157 -13.08 -5.89 -5.08
N ALA A 158 -14.19 -6.50 -5.52
CA ALA A 158 -14.16 -7.58 -6.51
C ALA A 158 -13.64 -7.08 -7.88
N ARG A 159 -14.12 -5.90 -8.33
CA ARG A 159 -13.67 -5.27 -9.57
C ARG A 159 -12.18 -4.93 -9.57
N GLU A 160 -11.63 -4.49 -8.44
CA GLU A 160 -10.19 -4.28 -8.29
C GLU A 160 -9.39 -5.54 -8.56
N GLN A 161 -9.85 -6.69 -8.04
CA GLN A 161 -9.20 -7.98 -8.27
C GLN A 161 -9.25 -8.39 -9.73
N GLU A 162 -10.38 -8.16 -10.41
CA GLU A 162 -10.50 -8.36 -11.85
C GLU A 162 -9.55 -7.45 -12.64
N LEU A 163 -9.39 -6.18 -12.24
CA LEU A 163 -8.44 -5.25 -12.86
C LEU A 163 -7.00 -5.71 -12.65
N ILE A 164 -6.61 -6.09 -11.43
CA ILE A 164 -5.27 -6.61 -11.13
C ILE A 164 -5.00 -7.85 -12.01
N ALA A 165 -5.92 -8.81 -12.01
CA ALA A 165 -5.77 -10.07 -12.74
C ALA A 165 -5.71 -9.87 -14.26
N GLY A 166 -6.57 -9.02 -14.81
CA GLY A 166 -6.68 -8.81 -16.26
C GLY A 166 -5.69 -7.82 -16.85
N ARG A 167 -5.21 -6.85 -16.06
CA ARG A 167 -4.36 -5.75 -16.56
C ARG A 167 -2.91 -5.85 -16.12
N LEU A 168 -2.65 -6.21 -14.86
CA LEU A 168 -1.31 -6.13 -14.28
C LEU A 168 -0.62 -7.48 -14.23
N LEU A 169 -1.30 -8.55 -13.81
CA LEU A 169 -0.66 -9.87 -13.66
C LEU A 169 0.04 -10.41 -14.90
N PRO A 170 -0.42 -10.18 -16.14
CA PRO A 170 0.27 -10.71 -17.32
C PRO A 170 1.69 -10.16 -17.54
N ALA A 171 2.00 -8.95 -17.06
CA ALA A 171 3.24 -8.25 -17.42
C ALA A 171 3.98 -7.62 -16.23
N LEU A 172 3.26 -7.15 -15.20
CA LEU A 172 3.87 -6.43 -14.08
C LEU A 172 4.90 -7.26 -13.28
N PRO A 173 4.67 -8.55 -12.96
CA PRO A 173 5.67 -9.35 -12.23
C PRO A 173 7.02 -9.42 -12.94
N ASP A 174 7.00 -9.59 -14.25
CA ASP A 174 8.20 -9.70 -15.07
C ASP A 174 8.90 -8.33 -15.22
N ALA A 175 8.15 -7.26 -15.49
CA ALA A 175 8.68 -5.90 -15.55
C ALA A 175 9.33 -5.45 -14.23
N ALA A 176 8.61 -5.60 -13.12
CA ALA A 176 9.13 -5.26 -11.79
C ALA A 176 10.29 -6.20 -11.37
N GLY A 177 10.24 -7.46 -11.80
CA GLY A 177 11.30 -8.44 -11.60
C GLY A 177 12.62 -8.09 -12.28
N ARG A 178 12.58 -7.60 -13.52
CA ARG A 178 13.76 -7.06 -14.22
C ARG A 178 14.33 -5.86 -13.47
N LEU A 179 13.47 -4.92 -13.07
CA LEU A 179 13.91 -3.76 -12.28
C LEU A 179 14.60 -4.17 -10.96
N ALA A 180 14.02 -5.15 -10.26
CA ALA A 180 14.51 -5.67 -8.98
C ALA A 180 15.84 -6.43 -9.08
N ARG A 181 16.06 -7.18 -10.18
CA ARG A 181 17.26 -8.02 -10.36
C ARG A 181 18.37 -7.30 -11.12
N ASP A 182 18.02 -6.65 -12.22
CA ASP A 182 18.95 -6.17 -13.23
C ASP A 182 19.23 -4.66 -13.12
N GLY A 183 18.48 -3.95 -12.27
CA GLY A 183 18.71 -2.53 -12.00
C GLY A 183 20.14 -2.25 -11.52
N ALA A 184 20.82 -1.31 -12.19
CA ALA A 184 22.19 -0.97 -11.87
C ALA A 184 22.32 -0.33 -10.47
N SER A 185 21.32 0.46 -10.07
CA SER A 185 21.31 1.12 -8.75
C SER A 185 20.58 0.30 -7.68
N VAL A 186 21.02 0.43 -6.42
CA VAL A 186 20.32 -0.18 -5.27
C VAL A 186 18.90 0.37 -5.11
N VAL A 187 18.67 1.64 -5.47
CA VAL A 187 17.34 2.26 -5.39
C VAL A 187 16.41 1.64 -6.41
N THR A 188 16.84 1.54 -7.67
CA THR A 188 16.10 0.89 -8.74
C THR A 188 15.64 -0.51 -8.32
N ARG A 189 16.57 -1.31 -7.78
CA ARG A 189 16.26 -2.67 -7.32
C ARG A 189 15.25 -2.68 -6.16
N ALA A 190 15.39 -1.76 -5.21
CA ALA A 190 14.44 -1.60 -4.12
C ALA A 190 13.05 -1.21 -4.63
N LEU A 191 12.95 -0.31 -5.61
CA LEU A 191 11.68 0.09 -6.22
C LEU A 191 10.99 -1.09 -6.92
N GLY A 192 11.72 -1.87 -7.72
CA GLY A 192 11.17 -3.08 -8.36
C GLY A 192 10.65 -4.09 -7.33
N SER A 193 11.41 -4.33 -6.26
CA SER A 193 11.01 -5.23 -5.18
C SER A 193 9.78 -4.73 -4.41
N LEU A 194 9.65 -3.42 -4.20
CA LEU A 194 8.48 -2.80 -3.58
C LEU A 194 7.23 -2.89 -4.46
N VAL A 195 7.36 -2.75 -5.79
CA VAL A 195 6.24 -2.98 -6.73
C VAL A 195 5.77 -4.43 -6.64
N LEU A 196 6.69 -5.41 -6.59
CA LEU A 196 6.35 -6.82 -6.38
C LEU A 196 5.69 -7.07 -5.02
N ALA A 197 6.12 -6.38 -3.95
CA ALA A 197 5.49 -6.48 -2.63
C ALA A 197 4.03 -6.02 -2.66
N VAL A 198 3.76 -4.84 -3.25
CA VAL A 198 2.39 -4.32 -3.42
C VAL A 198 1.54 -5.33 -4.19
N LEU A 199 2.04 -5.83 -5.32
CA LEU A 199 1.31 -6.81 -6.12
C LEU A 199 1.06 -8.12 -5.35
N SER A 200 2.02 -8.55 -4.53
CA SER A 200 1.91 -9.79 -3.77
C SER A 200 0.81 -9.71 -2.73
N VAL A 201 0.80 -8.61 -1.97
CA VAL A 201 -0.23 -8.28 -1.00
C VAL A 201 -1.60 -8.19 -1.65
N GLU A 202 -1.72 -7.48 -2.76
CA GLU A 202 -3.01 -7.19 -3.38
C GLU A 202 -3.64 -8.42 -4.06
N SER A 203 -2.81 -9.33 -4.57
CA SER A 203 -3.28 -10.55 -5.23
C SER A 203 -3.30 -11.80 -4.32
N GLY A 204 -2.71 -11.72 -3.12
CA GLY A 204 -2.51 -12.86 -2.22
C GLY A 204 -1.51 -13.91 -2.73
N ARG A 205 -0.60 -13.54 -3.65
CA ARG A 205 0.42 -14.44 -4.22
C ARG A 205 1.82 -13.91 -3.94
N ASP A 206 2.76 -14.76 -3.55
CA ASP A 206 4.13 -14.33 -3.25
C ASP A 206 4.99 -14.16 -4.52
N TYR A 207 4.85 -13.01 -5.19
CA TYR A 207 5.64 -12.70 -6.38
C TYR A 207 7.09 -12.35 -6.06
N GLN A 208 7.38 -11.84 -4.87
CA GLN A 208 8.77 -11.62 -4.47
C GLN A 208 9.55 -12.93 -4.46
N ARG A 209 9.02 -14.00 -3.86
CA ARG A 209 9.65 -15.30 -3.93
C ARG A 209 9.68 -15.85 -5.36
N ALA A 210 8.53 -15.86 -6.04
CA ALA A 210 8.41 -16.48 -7.37
C ALA A 210 9.33 -15.84 -8.41
N VAL A 211 9.54 -14.52 -8.35
CA VAL A 211 10.32 -13.77 -9.35
C VAL A 211 11.78 -13.60 -8.94
N LEU A 212 12.05 -13.36 -7.65
CA LEU A 212 13.42 -13.08 -7.18
C LEU A 212 14.18 -14.33 -6.74
N ARG A 213 13.50 -15.46 -6.52
CA ARG A 213 14.10 -16.73 -6.07
C ARG A 213 13.48 -17.95 -6.77
N PRO A 214 13.61 -18.08 -8.10
CA PRO A 214 12.98 -19.18 -8.85
C PRO A 214 13.53 -20.57 -8.47
N ASP A 215 14.74 -20.65 -7.88
CA ASP A 215 15.44 -21.91 -7.58
C ASP A 215 15.41 -22.31 -6.08
N ALA A 216 14.61 -21.66 -5.24
CA ALA A 216 14.58 -21.86 -3.78
C ALA A 216 13.32 -22.55 -3.24
#